data_AF-A0A534JK88-F1
#
_entry.id   AF-A0A534JK88-F1
#
_cell.length_a   1.000
_cell.length_b   1.000
_cell.length_c   1.000
_cell.angle_alpha   90.00
_cell.angle_beta   90.00
_cell.angle_gamma   90.00
#
_symmetry.space_group_name_H-M   'P 1'
#
loop_
_entity.id
_entity.type
_entity.pdbx_description
1 polymer ?
#
loop_
_entity_poly.entity_id
_entity_poly.type
_entity_poly.pdbx_seq_one_letter_code
_entity_poly.pdbx_strand_id
1 'polypeptide(L)'
;MPSRPYKDFVIYGCFVLNRLVAELDIDLNQPDLESKLDALLRDRGSSLSKEEMKREIRSNHVMTNKVIDALAKDGLVTLSQEEGRYQIAITKAGVLHIRKYNEFYRRIYLEQIRAHYRYRPAPFWLRE
;
A
#
# COMPACT_ATOMS: atom_id res chain seq x y z
N MET A 1 8.20 29.97 7.58
CA MET A 1 8.97 28.69 7.68
C MET A 1 8.23 27.66 6.84
N PRO A 2 8.89 26.90 5.95
CA PRO A 2 8.17 25.97 5.10
C PRO A 2 7.60 24.88 6.03
N SER A 3 6.27 24.82 6.10
CA SER A 3 5.54 23.77 6.79
C SER A 3 6.07 22.45 6.26
N ARG A 4 6.80 21.68 7.07
CA ARG A 4 7.12 20.29 6.73
C ARG A 4 5.78 19.66 6.34
N PRO A 5 5.55 19.22 5.09
CA PRO A 5 4.33 18.53 4.78
C PRO A 5 4.45 17.22 5.53
N TYR A 6 3.84 17.17 6.71
CA TYR A 6 3.88 16.01 7.57
C TYR A 6 3.34 14.87 6.73
N LYS A 7 4.16 13.83 6.54
CA LYS A 7 3.70 12.61 5.88
C LYS A 7 2.51 12.11 6.72
N ASP A 8 1.33 12.32 6.18
CA ASP A 8 0.08 12.03 6.85
C ASP A 8 0.00 10.53 7.13
N PHE A 9 -0.59 10.13 8.24
CA PHE A 9 -0.82 8.72 8.54
C PHE A 9 -1.53 8.01 7.36
N VAL A 10 -2.43 8.74 6.71
CA VAL A 10 -3.19 8.28 5.55
C VAL A 10 -2.29 7.99 4.33
N ILE A 11 -1.27 8.82 4.08
CA ILE A 11 -0.38 8.61 2.92
C ILE A 11 0.47 7.35 3.08
N TYR A 12 0.85 7.01 4.31
CA TYR A 12 1.58 5.77 4.58
C TYR A 12 0.72 4.55 4.31
N GLY A 13 -0.56 4.59 4.68
CA GLY A 13 -1.51 3.53 4.33
C GLY A 13 -1.59 3.33 2.82
N CYS A 14 -1.67 4.44 2.06
CA CYS A 14 -1.68 4.41 0.60
C CYS A 14 -0.40 3.77 0.02
N PHE A 15 0.79 4.09 0.53
CA PHE A 15 2.04 3.46 0.07
C PHE A 15 2.07 1.96 0.36
N VAL A 16 1.61 1.53 1.54
CA VAL A 16 1.53 0.11 1.91
C VAL A 16 0.60 -0.64 0.95
N LEU A 17 -0.62 -0.14 0.74
CA LEU A 17 -1.60 -0.79 -0.13
C LEU A 17 -1.11 -0.85 -1.58
N ASN A 18 -0.55 0.24 -2.12
CA ASN A 18 -0.01 0.25 -3.47
C ASN A 18 1.19 -0.72 -3.62
N ARG A 19 2.04 -0.86 -2.59
CA ARG A 19 3.15 -1.81 -2.63
C ARG A 19 2.69 -3.27 -2.61
N LEU A 20 1.62 -3.58 -1.89
CA LEU A 20 1.01 -4.91 -1.87
C LEU A 20 0.31 -5.23 -3.20
N VAL A 21 -0.42 -4.27 -3.78
CA VAL A 21 -0.99 -4.39 -5.13
C VAL A 21 0.10 -4.62 -6.17
N ALA A 22 1.23 -3.92 -6.03
CA ALA A 22 2.40 -4.10 -6.89
C ALA A 22 2.99 -5.51 -6.82
N GLU A 23 3.08 -6.06 -5.61
CA GLU A 23 3.60 -7.41 -5.40
C GLU A 23 2.74 -8.46 -6.10
N LEU A 24 1.42 -8.25 -6.06
CA LEU A 24 0.46 -9.12 -6.73
C LEU A 24 0.32 -8.84 -8.23
N ASP A 25 1.04 -7.87 -8.79
CA ASP A 25 0.92 -7.43 -10.18
C ASP A 25 -0.54 -7.17 -10.60
N ILE A 26 -1.32 -6.55 -9.71
CA ILE A 26 -2.72 -6.23 -9.95
C ILE A 26 -2.81 -4.89 -10.68
N ASP A 27 -3.33 -4.93 -11.91
CA ASP A 27 -3.77 -3.71 -12.60
C ASP A 27 -5.10 -3.23 -11.99
N LEU A 28 -5.08 -2.06 -11.35
CA LEU A 28 -6.24 -1.43 -10.72
C LEU A 28 -7.25 -0.87 -11.73
N ASN A 29 -6.82 -0.64 -12.97
CA ASN A 29 -7.63 -0.02 -14.02
C ASN A 29 -8.28 -1.07 -14.95
N GLN A 30 -7.93 -2.34 -14.80
CA GLN A 30 -8.46 -3.40 -15.66
C GLN A 30 -10.00 -3.52 -15.54
N PRO A 31 -10.69 -3.84 -16.65
CA PRO A 31 -12.12 -4.14 -16.62
C PRO A 31 -12.39 -5.43 -15.82
N ASP A 32 -13.51 -5.44 -15.12
CA ASP A 32 -14.00 -6.56 -14.30
C ASP A 32 -13.04 -6.99 -13.17
N LEU A 33 -12.18 -6.08 -12.71
CA LEU A 33 -11.24 -6.34 -11.62
C LEU A 33 -11.94 -7.00 -10.43
N GLU A 34 -13.04 -6.42 -9.95
CA GLU A 34 -13.73 -6.87 -8.74
C GLU A 34 -14.20 -8.32 -8.80
N SER A 35 -14.65 -8.77 -9.98
CA SER A 35 -15.06 -10.15 -10.23
C SER A 35 -13.87 -11.12 -10.29
N LYS A 36 -12.69 -10.62 -10.67
CA LYS A 36 -11.45 -11.42 -10.78
C LYS A 36 -10.62 -11.42 -9.49
N LEU A 37 -10.86 -10.49 -8.57
CA LEU A 37 -10.05 -10.32 -7.36
C LEU A 37 -9.96 -11.59 -6.51
N ASP A 38 -11.07 -12.32 -6.35
CA ASP A 38 -11.08 -13.53 -5.50
C ASP A 38 -10.18 -14.63 -6.08
N ALA A 39 -10.11 -14.74 -7.41
CA ALA A 39 -9.18 -15.65 -8.08
C ALA A 39 -7.75 -15.14 -7.99
N LEU A 40 -7.49 -13.86 -8.29
CA LEU A 40 -6.16 -13.26 -8.25
C LEU A 40 -5.51 -13.34 -6.86
N LEU A 41 -6.27 -13.03 -5.81
CA LEU A 41 -5.78 -13.09 -4.43
C LEU A 41 -5.49 -14.52 -3.98
N ARG A 42 -6.25 -15.51 -4.46
CA ARG A 42 -6.03 -16.92 -4.16
C ARG A 42 -4.81 -17.48 -4.88
N ASP A 43 -4.65 -17.18 -6.16
CA ASP A 43 -3.57 -17.72 -7.00
C ASP A 43 -2.23 -17.07 -6.71
N ARG A 44 -2.21 -15.75 -6.49
CA ARG A 44 -0.97 -14.98 -6.36
C ARG A 44 -0.46 -14.87 -4.93
N GLY A 45 -1.34 -15.09 -3.92
CA GLY A 45 -0.99 -15.45 -2.54
C GLY A 45 0.16 -14.70 -1.85
N SER A 46 0.56 -13.53 -2.34
CA SER A 46 1.82 -12.91 -1.94
C SER A 46 1.61 -12.11 -0.67
N SER A 47 2.48 -12.34 0.30
CA SER A 47 2.58 -11.52 1.49
C SER A 47 3.95 -10.88 1.55
N LEU A 48 4.03 -9.71 2.17
CA LEU A 48 5.27 -8.98 2.37
C LEU A 48 5.57 -8.85 3.86
N SER A 49 6.86 -8.83 4.17
CA SER A 49 7.31 -8.69 5.55
C SER A 49 7.18 -7.25 6.06
N LYS A 50 7.17 -7.10 7.39
CA LYS A 50 7.22 -5.79 8.05
C LYS A 50 8.41 -4.94 7.62
N GLU A 51 9.58 -5.54 7.40
CA GLU A 51 10.77 -4.80 6.97
C GLU A 51 10.64 -4.27 5.54
N GLU A 52 9.95 -4.98 4.66
CA GLU A 52 9.63 -4.48 3.32
C GLU A 52 8.66 -3.30 3.38
N MET A 53 7.63 -3.38 4.23
CA MET A 53 6.71 -2.26 4.46
C MET A 53 7.42 -1.04 5.03
N LYS A 54 8.30 -1.23 6.01
CA LYS A 54 9.12 -0.17 6.60
C LYS A 54 10.01 0.52 5.56
N ARG A 55 10.63 -0.27 4.68
CA ARG A 55 11.45 0.24 3.56
C ARG A 55 10.62 1.05 2.57
N GLU A 56 9.38 0.63 2.33
CA GLU A 56 8.45 1.34 1.45
C GLU A 56 8.04 2.70 2.04
N ILE A 57 7.51 2.72 3.27
CA ILE A 57 7.03 3.97 3.88
C ILE A 57 8.17 4.90 4.34
N ARG A 58 9.39 4.38 4.46
CA ARG A 58 10.60 5.09 4.93
C ARG A 58 10.37 5.74 6.29
N SER A 59 9.87 4.95 7.24
CA SER A 59 9.55 5.39 8.59
C SER A 59 10.17 4.47 9.64
N ASN A 60 9.99 4.79 10.91
CA ASN A 60 10.46 3.96 12.01
C ASN A 60 9.51 2.78 12.28
N HIS A 61 9.97 1.82 13.09
CA HIS A 61 9.21 0.61 13.42
C HIS A 61 7.86 0.93 14.09
N VAL A 62 7.82 1.91 14.99
CA VAL A 62 6.60 2.32 15.71
C VAL A 62 5.53 2.81 14.74
N MET A 63 5.88 3.71 13.83
CA MET A 63 4.96 4.23 12.82
C MET A 63 4.54 3.13 11.86
N THR A 64 5.48 2.28 11.43
CA THR A 64 5.17 1.16 10.53
C THR A 64 4.11 0.24 11.13
N ASN A 65 4.27 -0.14 12.41
CA ASN A 65 3.27 -0.97 13.09
C ASN A 65 1.93 -0.24 13.21
N LYS A 66 1.91 1.03 13.63
CA LYS A 66 0.66 1.79 13.73
C LYS A 66 -0.12 1.81 12.41
N VAL A 67 0.58 2.01 11.28
CA VAL A 67 -0.03 2.01 9.95
C VAL A 67 -0.59 0.63 9.61
N ILE A 68 0.21 -0.42 9.79
CA ILE A 68 -0.20 -1.80 9.49
C ILE A 68 -1.38 -2.23 10.37
N ASP A 69 -1.34 -1.94 11.66
CA ASP A 69 -2.39 -2.29 12.63
C ASP A 69 -3.69 -1.57 12.31
N ALA A 70 -3.64 -0.30 11.87
CA ALA A 70 -4.83 0.42 11.44
C ALA A 70 -5.42 -0.15 10.15
N LEU A 71 -4.58 -0.43 9.14
CA LEU A 71 -5.04 -1.08 7.91
C LEU A 71 -5.67 -2.45 8.18
N ALA A 72 -5.12 -3.21 9.15
CA ALA A 72 -5.67 -4.49 9.55
C ALA A 72 -7.01 -4.34 10.28
N LYS A 73 -7.11 -3.35 11.18
CA LYS A 73 -8.35 -3.00 11.88
C LYS A 73 -9.46 -2.58 10.90
N ASP A 74 -9.10 -1.88 9.83
CA ASP A 74 -10.02 -1.46 8.77
C ASP A 74 -10.32 -2.60 7.76
N GLY A 75 -9.74 -3.79 7.96
CA GLY A 75 -9.96 -4.97 7.12
C GLY A 75 -9.31 -4.87 5.73
N LEU A 76 -8.40 -3.92 5.51
CA LEU A 76 -7.73 -3.69 4.23
C LEU A 76 -6.52 -4.61 4.02
N VAL A 77 -5.93 -5.09 5.11
CA VAL A 77 -4.84 -6.08 5.10
C VAL A 77 -5.10 -7.16 6.14
N THR A 78 -4.51 -8.34 5.94
CA THR A 78 -4.46 -9.44 6.90
C THR A 78 -3.03 -9.63 7.38
N LEU A 79 -2.89 -9.93 8.67
CA LEU A 79 -1.61 -10.24 9.29
C LEU A 79 -1.55 -11.73 9.62
N SER A 80 -0.54 -12.42 9.11
CA SER A 80 -0.19 -13.78 9.53
C SER A 80 1.22 -13.79 10.12
N GLN A 81 1.52 -14.81 10.91
CA GLN A 81 2.86 -15.03 11.45
C GLN A 81 3.38 -16.36 10.92
N GLU A 82 4.47 -16.31 10.18
CA GLU A 82 5.16 -17.49 9.63
C GLU A 82 6.60 -17.47 10.14
N GLU A 83 7.03 -18.57 10.78
CA GLU A 83 8.38 -18.72 11.32
C GLU A 83 8.85 -17.54 12.21
N GLY A 84 7.91 -16.98 12.99
CA GLY A 84 8.18 -15.83 13.86
C GLY A 84 8.22 -14.47 13.14
N ARG A 85 8.06 -14.42 11.82
CA ARG A 85 8.01 -13.19 11.01
C ARG A 85 6.56 -12.82 10.69
N TYR A 86 6.26 -11.53 10.75
CA TYR A 86 4.96 -11.01 10.34
C TYR A 86 4.89 -10.89 8.82
N GLN A 87 3.84 -11.49 8.27
CA GLN A 87 3.47 -11.43 6.87
C GLN A 87 2.20 -10.59 6.72
N ILE A 88 2.24 -9.68 5.76
CA ILE A 88 1.14 -8.74 5.48
C ILE A 88 0.65 -9.03 4.08
N ALA A 89 -0.62 -9.40 3.96
CA ALA A 89 -1.30 -9.61 2.68
C ALA A 89 -2.45 -8.63 2.53
N ILE A 90 -2.73 -8.17 1.31
CA ILE A 90 -3.85 -7.27 1.04
C ILE A 90 -5.15 -8.04 0.87
N THR A 91 -6.25 -7.48 1.34
CA THR A 91 -7.59 -8.06 1.15
C THR A 91 -8.26 -7.52 -0.11
N LYS A 92 -9.36 -8.16 -0.53
CA LYS A 92 -10.24 -7.62 -1.58
C LYS A 92 -10.67 -6.18 -1.28
N ALA A 93 -11.03 -5.92 -0.02
CA ALA A 93 -11.40 -4.58 0.44
C ALA A 93 -10.24 -3.59 0.31
N GLY A 94 -9.00 -4.00 0.63
CA GLY A 94 -7.79 -3.20 0.44
C GLY A 94 -7.55 -2.82 -1.02
N VAL A 95 -7.71 -3.76 -1.95
CA VAL A 95 -7.54 -3.50 -3.38
C VAL A 95 -8.61 -2.54 -3.91
N LEU A 96 -9.88 -2.74 -3.52
CA LEU A 96 -10.97 -1.85 -3.92
C LEU A 96 -10.83 -0.45 -3.29
N HIS A 97 -10.35 -0.37 -2.05
CA HIS A 97 -10.06 0.89 -1.38
C HIS A 97 -9.01 1.67 -2.20
N ILE A 98 -7.87 1.05 -2.53
CA ILE A 98 -6.82 1.79 -3.23
C ILE A 98 -7.23 2.15 -4.66
N ARG A 99 -8.04 1.33 -5.34
CA ARG A 99 -8.66 1.70 -6.62
C ARG A 99 -9.51 2.97 -6.52
N LYS A 100 -10.38 3.04 -5.51
CA LYS A 100 -11.28 4.19 -5.30
C LYS A 100 -10.51 5.46 -4.91
N TYR A 101 -9.48 5.32 -4.08
CA TYR A 101 -8.81 6.47 -3.48
C TYR A 101 -7.50 6.86 -4.16
N ASN A 102 -6.95 6.09 -5.09
CA ASN A 102 -5.71 6.46 -5.78
C ASN A 102 -5.85 7.78 -6.55
N GLU A 103 -6.99 8.03 -7.21
CA GLU A 103 -7.22 9.34 -7.87
C GLU A 103 -7.30 10.49 -6.86
N PHE A 104 -7.96 10.25 -5.72
CA PHE A 104 -8.08 11.22 -4.64
C PHE A 104 -6.71 11.53 -3.99
N TYR A 105 -5.92 10.50 -3.68
CA TYR A 105 -4.59 10.64 -3.10
C TYR A 105 -3.60 11.24 -4.08
N ARG A 106 -3.66 10.89 -5.38
CA ARG A 106 -2.83 11.54 -6.41
C ARG A 106 -3.15 13.03 -6.49
N ARG A 107 -4.40 13.46 -6.35
CA ARG A 107 -4.76 14.88 -6.39
C ARG A 107 -4.29 15.65 -5.15
N ILE A 108 -4.40 15.08 -3.96
CA ILE A 108 -4.11 15.78 -2.70
C ILE A 108 -2.64 15.70 -2.30
N TYR A 109 -1.99 14.57 -2.56
CA TYR A 109 -0.64 14.27 -2.07
C TYR A 109 0.40 14.16 -3.20
N LEU A 110 0.13 14.71 -4.40
CA LEU A 110 1.02 14.56 -5.56
C LEU A 110 2.47 14.95 -5.25
N GLU A 111 2.66 16.09 -4.59
CA GLU A 111 3.99 16.60 -4.26
C GLU A 111 4.71 15.72 -3.25
N GLN A 112 3.99 15.21 -2.26
CA GLN A 112 4.50 14.30 -1.23
C GLN A 112 4.87 12.94 -1.84
N ILE A 113 4.05 12.42 -2.76
CA ILE A 113 4.32 11.19 -3.50
C ILE A 113 5.55 11.37 -4.39
N ARG A 114 5.62 12.45 -5.17
CA ARG A 114 6.80 12.79 -6.00
C ARG A 114 8.06 12.96 -5.15
N ALA A 115 7.97 13.63 -4.00
CA ALA A 115 9.09 13.78 -3.07
C ALA A 115 9.52 12.44 -2.46
N HIS A 116 8.57 11.53 -2.17
CA HIS A 116 8.85 10.21 -1.61
C HIS A 116 9.66 9.33 -2.58
N TYR A 117 9.32 9.39 -3.87
CA TYR A 117 10.00 8.66 -4.94
C TYR A 117 11.08 9.46 -5.69
N ARG A 118 11.41 10.69 -5.27
CA ARG A 118 12.33 11.59 -5.99
C ARG A 118 13.69 10.97 -6.38
N TYR A 119 14.18 10.03 -5.57
CA TYR A 119 15.49 9.38 -5.76
C TYR A 119 15.37 7.87 -5.99
N ARG A 120 14.21 7.38 -6.44
CA ARG A 120 13.96 5.97 -6.77
C ARG A 120 13.12 5.86 -8.04
N PRO A 121 13.18 4.74 -8.77
CA PRO A 121 12.24 4.49 -9.85
C PRO A 121 10.81 4.60 -9.31
N ALA A 122 10.01 5.44 -9.96
CA ALA A 122 8.60 5.58 -9.62
C ALA A 122 7.92 4.21 -9.78
N PRO A 123 7.09 3.79 -8.81
CA PRO A 123 6.31 2.58 -8.95
C PRO A 123 5.34 2.72 -10.12
N PHE A 124 4.95 1.61 -10.73
CA PHE A 124 4.18 1.59 -11.97
C PHE A 124 2.87 2.42 -11.88
N TRP A 125 2.20 2.42 -10.73
CA TRP A 125 0.98 3.19 -10.48
C TRP A 125 1.18 4.74 -10.49
N LEU A 126 2.43 5.21 -10.45
CA LEU A 126 2.78 6.63 -10.51
C LEU A 126 3.24 7.09 -11.89
N ARG A 127 3.57 6.18 -12.81
CA ARG A 127 4.03 6.51 -14.17
C ARG A 127 2.84 7.04 -14.98
N GLU A 128 2.96 8.24 -15.53
CA GLU A 128 2.02 8.81 -16.51
C GLU A 128 2.16 8.11 -17.86
#